data_AF-A0A4Q3CPN1-F1
#
_entry.id   AF-A0A4Q3CPN1-F1
#
_cell.length_a   1.000
_cell.length_b   1.000
_cell.length_c   1.000
_cell.angle_alpha   90.00
_cell.angle_beta   90.00
_cell.angle_gamma   90.00
#
_symmetry.space_group_name_H-M   'P 1'
#
loop_
_entity.id
_entity.type
_entity.pdbx_description
1 polymer ?
#
loop_
_entity_poly.entity_id
_entity_poly.type
_entity_poly.pdbx_seq_one_letter_code
_entity_poly.pdbx_strand_id
1 'polypeptide(L)'
;MTYNKALDSISHLAKHDKSKSFKDAVFTVERTYLGSDLNIKRINNALELLYAFAISWAASNNIKDYKEVDSNQILLNQSVFQVIKDTIRVSSQAKMISLLPFEYNFDDYNGKKDWSNTFVSALLETHKGNCHSLPYLYKIIADEIGAHCWLALAPNHMYIKNYSKRDGWYNTELTSGEFPIDAWLTTTGYISLKAIQNGLYCDTLSNQQAIALCAIDLAKCYEKQTGNYYDGFILQCCDLALYYHPRNVQALLLEAETLKRIYEKQQQEKNYENANAIFAEMQQKYLSLYSFGYREMPEKMYKEWLSSLQSQKNKYSNKAASR
;
A
#
# COMPACT_ATOMS: atom_id res chain seq x y z
N MET A 1 3.05 -22.61 1.30
CA MET A 1 2.12 -22.44 0.16
C MET A 1 2.96 -22.16 -1.07
N THR A 2 2.62 -22.67 -2.25
CA THR A 2 3.38 -22.34 -3.47
C THR A 2 2.93 -21.00 -4.05
N TYR A 3 3.80 -20.33 -4.79
CA TYR A 3 3.51 -19.05 -5.45
C TYR A 3 2.30 -19.13 -6.40
N ASN A 4 2.18 -20.19 -7.20
CA ASN A 4 1.00 -20.39 -8.05
C ASN A 4 -0.31 -20.49 -7.24
N LYS A 5 -0.32 -21.26 -6.14
CA LYS A 5 -1.51 -21.36 -5.28
C LYS A 5 -1.84 -20.04 -4.60
N ALA A 6 -0.82 -19.23 -4.28
CA ALA A 6 -1.01 -17.89 -3.72
C ALA A 6 -1.65 -16.95 -4.76
N LEU A 7 -1.18 -16.98 -6.00
CA LEU A 7 -1.74 -16.19 -7.10
C LEU A 7 -3.20 -16.59 -7.39
N ASP A 8 -3.51 -17.89 -7.42
CA ASP A 8 -4.87 -18.40 -7.55
C ASP A 8 -5.78 -17.91 -6.41
N SER A 9 -5.27 -17.91 -5.18
CA SER A 9 -5.99 -17.39 -4.01
C SER A 9 -6.28 -15.90 -4.14
N ILE A 10 -5.30 -15.08 -4.54
CA ILE A 10 -5.47 -13.64 -4.76
C ILE A 10 -6.50 -13.40 -5.88
N SER A 11 -6.41 -14.13 -6.99
CA SER A 11 -7.36 -14.05 -8.10
C SER A 11 -8.78 -14.38 -7.64
N HIS A 12 -8.94 -15.43 -6.82
CA HIS A 12 -10.22 -15.79 -6.23
C HIS A 12 -10.76 -14.69 -5.30
N LEU A 13 -9.92 -14.11 -4.44
CA LEU A 13 -10.33 -13.03 -3.53
C LEU A 13 -10.76 -11.77 -4.31
N ALA A 14 -9.98 -11.37 -5.32
CA ALA A 14 -10.31 -10.21 -6.17
C ALA A 14 -11.63 -10.42 -6.93
N LYS A 15 -11.87 -11.63 -7.44
CA LYS A 15 -13.09 -11.97 -8.18
C LYS A 15 -14.35 -11.89 -7.33
N HIS A 16 -14.29 -12.34 -6.08
CA HIS A 16 -15.46 -12.39 -5.20
C HIS A 16 -15.70 -11.09 -4.42
N ASP A 17 -14.69 -10.25 -4.29
CA ASP A 17 -14.74 -8.92 -3.68
C ASP A 17 -15.50 -8.88 -2.33
N LYS A 18 -15.25 -9.89 -1.49
CA LYS A 18 -15.89 -9.94 -0.17
C LYS A 18 -15.32 -8.82 0.70
N SER A 19 -16.17 -8.19 1.51
CA SER A 19 -15.70 -7.29 2.57
C SER A 19 -14.63 -7.98 3.43
N LYS A 20 -13.60 -7.22 3.85
CA LYS A 20 -12.47 -7.67 4.68
C LYS A 20 -11.49 -8.67 4.03
N SER A 21 -11.71 -9.06 2.77
CA SER A 21 -10.84 -10.02 2.06
C SER A 21 -9.45 -9.47 1.70
N PHE A 22 -9.25 -8.14 1.79
CA PHE A 22 -7.93 -7.53 1.58
C PHE A 22 -6.88 -8.05 2.57
N LYS A 23 -7.25 -8.21 3.85
CA LYS A 23 -6.40 -8.82 4.89
C LYS A 23 -5.91 -10.21 4.48
N ASP A 24 -6.80 -11.03 3.94
CA ASP A 24 -6.48 -12.40 3.52
C ASP A 24 -5.51 -12.41 2.33
N ALA A 25 -5.65 -11.45 1.40
CA ALA A 25 -4.72 -11.29 0.28
C ALA A 25 -3.31 -10.89 0.76
N VAL A 26 -3.22 -9.91 1.66
CA VAL A 26 -1.94 -9.48 2.27
C VAL A 26 -1.23 -10.65 2.94
N PHE A 27 -1.90 -11.36 3.85
CA PHE A 27 -1.26 -12.48 4.55
C PHE A 27 -1.08 -13.74 3.70
N THR A 28 -1.77 -13.86 2.55
CA THR A 28 -1.47 -14.88 1.54
C THR A 28 -0.09 -14.64 0.94
N VAL A 29 0.26 -13.39 0.63
CA VAL A 29 1.58 -13.02 0.12
C VAL A 29 2.66 -13.29 1.16
N GLU A 30 2.50 -12.74 2.36
CA GLU A 30 3.51 -12.83 3.43
C GLU A 30 3.76 -14.28 3.84
N ARG A 31 2.70 -15.11 3.93
CA ARG A 31 2.83 -16.55 4.23
C ARG A 31 3.54 -17.32 3.12
N THR A 32 3.42 -16.87 1.88
CA THR A 32 4.11 -17.53 0.75
C THR A 32 5.61 -17.28 0.83
N TYR A 33 6.01 -16.05 1.18
CA TYR A 33 7.42 -15.68 1.31
C TYR A 33 8.06 -16.26 2.58
N LEU A 34 7.42 -16.09 3.74
CA LEU A 34 7.99 -16.46 5.05
C LEU A 34 7.76 -17.93 5.43
N GLY A 35 6.82 -18.62 4.79
CA GLY A 35 6.55 -20.03 5.08
C GLY A 35 6.18 -20.27 6.55
N SER A 36 6.97 -21.10 7.25
CA SER A 36 6.77 -21.46 8.66
C SER A 36 7.13 -20.34 9.63
N ASP A 37 7.90 -19.34 9.19
CA ASP A 37 8.40 -18.27 10.08
C ASP A 37 7.29 -17.28 10.42
N LEU A 38 6.20 -17.26 9.63
CA LEU A 38 5.04 -16.40 9.88
C LEU A 38 4.15 -16.97 11.00
N ASN A 39 4.21 -16.35 12.18
CA ASN A 39 3.36 -16.71 13.31
C ASN A 39 1.95 -16.10 13.19
N ILE A 40 1.05 -16.81 12.48
CA ILE A 40 -0.34 -16.39 12.25
C ILE A 40 -1.11 -16.12 13.55
N LYS A 41 -0.88 -16.93 14.60
CA LYS A 41 -1.55 -16.73 15.88
C LYS A 41 -1.16 -15.40 16.52
N ARG A 42 0.13 -15.07 16.50
CA ARG A 42 0.63 -13.79 17.02
C ARG A 42 0.09 -12.60 16.22
N ILE A 43 0.02 -12.72 14.90
CA ILE A 43 -0.54 -11.69 14.02
C ILE A 43 -2.02 -11.46 14.34
N ASN A 44 -2.82 -12.53 14.42
CA ASN A 44 -4.24 -12.41 14.73
C ASN A 44 -4.46 -11.77 16.11
N ASN A 45 -3.71 -12.20 17.13
CA ASN A 45 -3.79 -11.59 18.46
C ASN A 45 -3.43 -10.09 18.45
N ALA A 46 -2.40 -9.69 17.70
CA ALA A 46 -2.02 -8.30 17.56
C ALA A 46 -3.12 -7.48 16.88
N LEU A 47 -3.68 -8.00 15.78
CA LEU A 47 -4.79 -7.35 15.08
C LEU A 47 -6.04 -7.23 15.96
N GLU A 48 -6.44 -8.29 16.66
CA GLU A 48 -7.57 -8.28 17.60
C GLU A 48 -7.40 -7.20 18.67
N LEU A 49 -6.18 -7.04 19.20
CA LEU A 49 -5.85 -5.98 20.15
C LEU A 49 -6.05 -4.59 19.52
N LEU A 50 -5.51 -4.37 18.31
CA LEU A 50 -5.64 -3.09 17.60
C LEU A 50 -7.11 -2.77 17.29
N TYR A 51 -7.91 -3.76 16.90
CA TYR A 51 -9.35 -3.59 16.66
C TYR A 51 -10.07 -3.18 17.94
N ALA A 52 -9.77 -3.84 19.07
CA ALA A 52 -10.35 -3.51 20.36
C ALA A 52 -9.98 -2.09 20.81
N PHE A 53 -8.74 -1.66 20.61
CA PHE A 53 -8.31 -0.29 20.89
C PHE A 53 -9.02 0.73 19.99
N ALA A 54 -9.14 0.47 18.67
CA ALA A 54 -9.83 1.36 17.75
C ALA A 54 -11.30 1.55 18.13
N ILE A 55 -12.01 0.45 18.37
CA ILE A 55 -13.42 0.47 18.79
C ILE A 55 -13.58 1.19 20.13
N SER A 56 -12.73 0.88 21.11
CA SER A 56 -12.80 1.51 22.45
C SER A 56 -12.49 3.02 22.38
N TRP A 57 -11.52 3.41 21.55
CA TRP A 57 -11.19 4.80 21.31
C TRP A 57 -12.36 5.53 20.67
N ALA A 58 -12.95 4.97 19.60
CA ALA A 58 -14.12 5.55 18.94
C ALA A 58 -15.31 5.69 19.91
N ALA A 59 -15.60 4.67 20.73
CA ALA A 59 -16.69 4.71 21.69
C ALA A 59 -16.50 5.74 22.82
N SER A 60 -15.25 6.08 23.15
CA SER A 60 -14.90 7.00 24.23
C SER A 60 -14.71 8.44 23.78
N ASN A 61 -14.71 8.70 22.46
CA ASN A 61 -14.48 10.00 21.87
C ASN A 61 -15.67 10.44 21.03
N ASN A 62 -15.77 11.75 20.81
CA ASN A 62 -16.77 12.33 19.91
C ASN A 62 -16.18 13.47 19.10
N ILE A 63 -16.73 13.70 17.91
CA ILE A 63 -16.34 14.83 17.08
C ILE A 63 -17.25 16.01 17.44
N LYS A 64 -16.74 16.93 18.27
CA LYS A 64 -17.53 18.02 18.87
C LYS A 64 -18.17 18.96 17.84
N ASP A 65 -17.54 19.14 16.67
CA ASP A 65 -17.93 20.13 15.65
C ASP A 65 -18.22 19.51 14.27
N TYR A 66 -18.77 18.29 14.22
CA TYR A 66 -19.14 17.63 12.97
C TYR A 66 -20.52 16.97 13.08
N LYS A 67 -21.53 17.58 12.43
CA LYS A 67 -22.95 17.19 12.53
C LYS A 67 -23.50 16.49 11.30
N GLU A 68 -22.66 16.19 10.31
CA GLU A 68 -23.10 15.45 9.12
C GLU A 68 -23.30 13.95 9.44
N VAL A 69 -24.08 13.29 8.59
CA VAL A 69 -24.50 11.88 8.75
C VAL A 69 -23.35 10.87 8.75
N ASP A 70 -22.18 11.27 8.26
CA ASP A 70 -20.96 10.47 8.19
C ASP A 70 -20.01 10.70 9.38
N SER A 71 -20.45 11.40 10.43
CA SER A 71 -19.67 11.62 11.66
C SER A 71 -19.09 10.33 12.26
N ASN A 72 -19.86 9.24 12.25
CA ASN A 72 -19.41 7.93 12.71
C ASN A 72 -18.25 7.38 11.85
N GLN A 73 -18.29 7.58 10.53
CA GLN A 73 -17.21 7.11 9.64
C GLN A 73 -15.91 7.88 9.88
N ILE A 74 -16.00 9.19 10.11
CA ILE A 74 -14.84 10.01 10.44
C ILE A 74 -14.27 9.58 11.80
N LEU A 75 -15.12 9.33 12.79
CA LEU A 75 -14.69 8.90 14.13
C LEU A 75 -13.99 7.54 14.07
N LEU A 76 -14.50 6.61 13.27
CA LEU A 76 -13.85 5.31 13.04
C LEU A 76 -12.49 5.50 12.36
N ASN A 77 -12.41 6.26 11.27
CA ASN A 77 -11.14 6.54 10.58
C ASN A 77 -10.12 7.25 11.49
N GLN A 78 -10.57 8.18 12.34
CA GLN A 78 -9.74 8.84 13.34
C GLN A 78 -9.24 7.84 14.38
N SER A 79 -10.10 6.91 14.83
CA SER A 79 -9.69 5.86 15.78
C SER A 79 -8.57 4.98 15.24
N VAL A 80 -8.64 4.58 13.96
CA VAL A 80 -7.57 3.81 13.31
C VAL A 80 -6.28 4.61 13.25
N PHE A 81 -6.37 5.89 12.87
CA PHE A 81 -5.20 6.77 12.83
C PHE A 81 -4.53 6.89 14.19
N GLN A 82 -5.31 7.09 15.25
CA GLN A 82 -4.81 7.22 16.62
C GLN A 82 -4.15 5.94 17.13
N VAL A 83 -4.75 4.77 16.83
CA VAL A 83 -4.18 3.45 17.15
C VAL A 83 -2.83 3.25 16.49
N ILE A 84 -2.65 3.78 15.27
CA ILE A 84 -1.40 3.61 14.53
C ILE A 84 -0.37 4.69 14.90
N LYS A 85 -0.78 5.93 15.17
CA LYS A 85 0.14 7.09 15.25
C LYS A 85 0.30 7.72 16.62
N ASP A 86 -0.51 7.36 17.62
CA ASP A 86 -0.42 7.91 18.97
C ASP A 86 -0.30 6.83 20.05
N THR A 87 0.05 7.23 21.26
CA THR A 87 0.03 6.37 22.44
C THR A 87 -1.36 6.33 23.05
N ILE A 88 -2.07 5.21 22.88
CA ILE A 88 -3.38 5.02 23.52
C ILE A 88 -3.19 4.38 24.88
N ARG A 89 -3.81 4.98 25.91
CA ARG A 89 -3.78 4.47 27.29
C ARG A 89 -5.20 4.12 27.73
N VAL A 90 -5.41 2.86 28.09
CA VAL A 90 -6.69 2.36 28.62
C VAL A 90 -6.47 1.87 30.05
N SER A 91 -7.33 2.33 30.96
CA SER A 91 -7.38 1.83 32.33
C SER A 91 -8.26 0.59 32.38
N SER A 92 -7.72 -0.55 32.81
CA SER A 92 -8.49 -1.77 33.06
C SER A 92 -8.13 -2.33 34.42
N GLN A 93 -9.13 -2.50 35.29
CA GLN A 93 -9.03 -3.21 36.58
C GLN A 93 -7.73 -2.90 37.36
N ALA A 94 -7.47 -1.62 37.61
CA ALA A 94 -6.29 -1.10 38.33
C ALA A 94 -4.92 -1.20 37.63
N LYS A 95 -4.86 -1.58 36.34
CA LYS A 95 -3.66 -1.49 35.51
C LYS A 95 -3.87 -0.58 34.30
N MET A 96 -2.87 0.23 34.01
CA MET A 96 -2.80 1.03 32.78
C MET A 96 -2.17 0.19 31.69
N ILE A 97 -2.92 -0.11 30.63
CA ILE A 97 -2.40 -0.73 29.41
C ILE A 97 -2.13 0.39 28.41
N SER A 98 -0.92 0.43 27.86
CA SER A 98 -0.53 1.41 26.85
C SER A 98 -0.22 0.70 25.54
N LEU A 99 -0.81 1.18 24.45
CA LEU A 99 -0.42 0.86 23.08
C LEU A 99 0.51 1.97 22.59
N LEU A 100 1.73 1.61 22.19
CA LEU A 100 2.70 2.55 21.63
C LEU A 100 2.47 2.72 20.11
N PRO A 101 2.76 3.91 19.55
CA PRO A 101 2.57 4.17 18.13
C PRO A 101 3.49 3.32 17.26
N PHE A 102 3.11 3.19 15.99
CA PHE A 102 3.92 2.60 14.94
C PHE A 102 4.74 3.69 14.23
N GLU A 103 5.97 3.33 13.89
CA GLU A 103 6.97 4.22 13.33
C GLU A 103 7.39 3.81 11.91
N TYR A 104 7.99 4.74 11.20
CA TYR A 104 8.58 4.47 9.89
C TYR A 104 10.02 3.97 10.04
N ASN A 105 10.35 2.88 9.35
CA ASN A 105 11.63 2.20 9.38
C ASN A 105 12.63 2.87 8.41
N PHE A 106 13.28 3.95 8.84
CA PHE A 106 14.29 4.61 7.99
C PHE A 106 15.52 3.76 7.68
N ASP A 107 15.79 2.74 8.51
CA ASP A 107 16.97 1.89 8.37
C ASP A 107 16.86 0.91 7.20
N ASP A 108 15.64 0.50 6.83
CA ASP A 108 15.38 -0.43 5.73
C ASP A 108 13.98 -0.30 5.10
N TYR A 109 13.50 0.93 4.90
CA TYR A 109 12.13 1.18 4.40
C TYR A 109 11.82 0.54 3.04
N ASN A 110 12.84 0.25 2.22
CA ASN A 110 12.69 -0.35 0.89
C ASN A 110 13.06 -1.85 0.86
N GLY A 111 13.28 -2.47 2.03
CA GLY A 111 13.60 -3.89 2.14
C GLY A 111 14.87 -4.29 1.39
N LYS A 112 15.88 -3.40 1.34
CA LYS A 112 17.18 -3.69 0.72
C LYS A 112 17.99 -4.67 1.57
N LYS A 113 17.87 -4.60 2.90
CA LYS A 113 18.54 -5.53 3.83
C LYS A 113 17.71 -6.80 4.01
N ASP A 114 16.41 -6.64 4.27
CA ASP A 114 15.47 -7.75 4.35
C ASP A 114 14.12 -7.32 3.75
N TRP A 115 13.69 -8.03 2.71
CA TRP A 115 12.43 -7.76 2.04
C TRP A 115 11.21 -7.87 2.98
N SER A 116 11.30 -8.73 4.01
CA SER A 116 10.22 -8.91 4.99
C SER A 116 9.95 -7.64 5.82
N ASN A 117 10.90 -6.68 5.89
CA ASN A 117 10.67 -5.38 6.53
C ASN A 117 9.61 -4.53 5.84
N THR A 118 9.18 -4.91 4.62
CA THR A 118 8.08 -4.27 3.89
C THR A 118 6.70 -4.80 4.29
N PHE A 119 6.63 -5.86 5.11
CA PHE A 119 5.41 -6.58 5.43
C PHE A 119 4.64 -5.99 6.62
N VAL A 120 3.33 -6.23 6.63
CA VAL A 120 2.46 -5.94 7.78
C VAL A 120 2.82 -6.82 8.96
N SER A 121 3.21 -8.09 8.75
CA SER A 121 3.67 -8.95 9.85
C SER A 121 4.88 -8.37 10.58
N ALA A 122 5.88 -7.87 9.85
CA ALA A 122 7.07 -7.24 10.43
C ALA A 122 6.72 -5.94 11.16
N LEU A 123 5.80 -5.14 10.59
CA LEU A 123 5.27 -3.93 11.24
C LEU A 123 4.57 -4.27 12.58
N LEU A 124 3.72 -5.30 12.60
CA LEU A 124 3.02 -5.75 13.82
C LEU A 124 3.98 -6.28 14.88
N GLU A 125 5.09 -6.90 14.47
CA GLU A 125 6.08 -7.46 15.39
C GLU A 125 7.03 -6.41 15.96
N THR A 126 7.52 -5.51 15.11
CA THR A 126 8.61 -4.58 15.44
C THR A 126 8.14 -3.17 15.75
N HIS A 127 6.85 -2.87 15.51
CA HIS A 127 6.29 -1.52 15.50
C HIS A 127 6.92 -0.57 14.46
N LYS A 128 7.68 -1.09 13.50
CA LYS A 128 8.33 -0.31 12.45
C LYS A 128 7.95 -0.83 11.07
N GLY A 129 7.46 0.05 10.20
CA GLY A 129 7.07 -0.30 8.84
C GLY A 129 7.47 0.75 7.82
N ASN A 130 6.82 0.77 6.66
CA ASN A 130 7.14 1.70 5.58
C ASN A 130 5.87 2.26 4.95
N CYS A 131 6.03 2.95 3.81
CA CYS A 131 4.94 3.55 3.05
C CYS A 131 4.00 2.52 2.41
N HIS A 132 4.27 1.22 2.57
CA HIS A 132 3.43 0.12 2.08
C HIS A 132 2.70 -0.55 3.25
N SER A 133 3.44 -1.03 4.26
CA SER A 133 2.86 -1.75 5.40
C SER A 133 2.00 -0.88 6.30
N LEU A 134 2.32 0.42 6.47
CA LEU A 134 1.52 1.32 7.30
C LEU A 134 0.11 1.56 6.70
N PRO A 135 -0.06 1.97 5.42
CA PRO A 135 -1.38 2.05 4.79
C PRO A 135 -2.12 0.71 4.75
N TYR A 136 -1.42 -0.40 4.51
CA TYR A 136 -2.06 -1.72 4.53
C TYR A 136 -2.62 -2.06 5.90
N LEU A 137 -1.86 -1.83 6.99
CA LEU A 137 -2.35 -2.03 8.35
C LEU A 137 -3.56 -1.16 8.65
N TYR A 138 -3.52 0.13 8.26
CA TYR A 138 -4.67 1.03 8.41
C TYR A 138 -5.91 0.47 7.72
N LYS A 139 -5.79 0.09 6.45
CA LYS A 139 -6.91 -0.47 5.68
C LYS A 139 -7.43 -1.77 6.30
N ILE A 140 -6.55 -2.66 6.78
CA ILE A 140 -6.95 -3.91 7.44
C ILE A 140 -7.80 -3.63 8.70
N ILE A 141 -7.38 -2.67 9.53
CA ILE A 141 -8.13 -2.28 10.74
C ILE A 141 -9.44 -1.61 10.35
N ALA A 142 -9.41 -0.67 9.41
CA ALA A 142 -10.58 0.05 8.93
C ALA A 142 -11.65 -0.91 8.38
N ASP A 143 -11.27 -1.83 7.49
CA ASP A 143 -12.18 -2.83 6.94
C ASP A 143 -12.80 -3.70 8.05
N GLU A 144 -12.02 -4.09 9.06
CA GLU A 144 -12.51 -4.93 10.16
C GLU A 144 -13.56 -4.22 11.02
N ILE A 145 -13.31 -2.96 11.39
CA ILE A 145 -14.22 -2.18 12.25
C ILE A 145 -15.35 -1.47 11.47
N GLY A 146 -15.40 -1.61 10.15
CA GLY A 146 -16.42 -1.01 9.29
C GLY A 146 -16.19 0.46 8.95
N ALA A 147 -14.95 0.94 9.03
CA ALA A 147 -14.55 2.26 8.59
C ALA A 147 -14.27 2.26 7.07
N HIS A 148 -14.80 3.25 6.36
CA HIS A 148 -14.57 3.40 4.93
C HIS A 148 -13.28 4.17 4.67
N CYS A 149 -12.32 3.51 4.02
CA CYS A 149 -11.07 4.12 3.57
C CYS A 149 -10.61 3.47 2.26
N TRP A 150 -9.72 4.16 1.55
CA TRP A 150 -9.17 3.71 0.28
C TRP A 150 -7.66 3.85 0.25
N LEU A 151 -6.97 2.88 -0.36
CA LEU A 151 -5.57 3.07 -0.70
C LEU A 151 -5.47 4.04 -1.88
N ALA A 152 -4.41 4.83 -1.93
CA ALA A 152 -4.07 5.67 -3.06
C ALA A 152 -2.56 5.57 -3.35
N LEU A 153 -2.20 5.67 -4.63
CA LEU A 153 -0.83 5.55 -5.09
C LEU A 153 -0.24 6.92 -5.46
N ALA A 154 1.04 7.08 -5.16
CA ALA A 154 1.92 8.13 -5.66
C ALA A 154 3.22 7.46 -6.15
N PRO A 155 4.11 8.16 -6.88
CA PRO A 155 5.38 7.58 -7.31
C PRO A 155 6.16 7.00 -6.13
N ASN A 156 6.42 5.69 -6.16
CA ASN A 156 7.11 4.93 -5.11
C ASN A 156 6.48 5.05 -3.70
N HIS A 157 5.19 5.39 -3.61
CA HIS A 157 4.54 5.68 -2.33
C HIS A 157 3.07 5.28 -2.31
N MET A 158 2.56 4.95 -1.14
CA MET A 158 1.15 4.66 -0.91
C MET A 158 0.68 5.34 0.37
N TYR A 159 -0.58 5.77 0.36
CA TYR A 159 -1.21 6.45 1.47
C TYR A 159 -2.71 6.13 1.50
N ILE A 160 -3.41 6.65 2.51
CA ILE A 160 -4.86 6.49 2.67
C ILE A 160 -5.58 7.72 2.17
N LYS A 161 -6.65 7.51 1.39
CA LYS A 161 -7.69 8.52 1.14
C LYS A 161 -8.92 8.16 1.95
N ASN A 162 -9.47 9.17 2.60
CA ASN A 162 -10.72 9.13 3.35
C ASN A 162 -11.66 10.18 2.76
N TYR A 163 -12.95 10.07 3.08
CA TYR A 163 -13.97 11.00 2.62
C TYR A 163 -14.77 11.52 3.80
N SER A 164 -15.06 12.82 3.79
CA SER A 164 -16.08 13.42 4.62
C SER A 164 -17.08 14.20 3.77
N LYS A 165 -18.34 14.22 4.18
CA LYS A 165 -19.41 14.95 3.48
C LYS A 165 -19.17 16.47 3.51
N ARG A 166 -18.59 16.99 4.58
CA ARG A 166 -18.29 18.43 4.70
C ARG A 166 -17.06 18.85 3.91
N ASP A 167 -15.97 18.09 4.01
CA ASP A 167 -14.65 18.52 3.53
C ASP A 167 -14.21 17.77 2.25
N GLY A 168 -14.97 16.77 1.80
CA GLY A 168 -14.68 15.97 0.62
C GLY A 168 -13.59 14.93 0.86
N TRP A 169 -12.83 14.61 -0.19
CA TRP A 169 -11.69 13.71 -0.11
C TRP A 169 -10.52 14.36 0.66
N TYR A 170 -9.94 13.62 1.60
CA TYR A 170 -8.75 14.02 2.32
C TYR A 170 -7.76 12.87 2.47
N ASN A 171 -6.47 13.21 2.55
CA ASN A 171 -5.41 12.22 2.66
C ASN A 171 -5.04 11.98 4.11
N THR A 172 -4.64 10.76 4.42
CA THR A 172 -4.07 10.34 5.69
C THR A 172 -2.73 9.69 5.40
N GLU A 173 -1.66 10.41 5.74
CA GLU A 173 -0.27 10.02 5.49
C GLU A 173 0.36 9.46 6.76
N LEU A 174 0.58 8.15 6.79
CA LEU A 174 1.03 7.44 8.00
C LEU A 174 2.56 7.48 8.17
N THR A 175 3.30 7.79 7.10
CA THR A 175 4.76 7.95 7.12
C THR A 175 5.15 9.19 7.93
N SER A 176 4.50 10.32 7.67
CA SER A 176 4.69 11.55 8.45
C SER A 176 3.78 11.63 9.68
N GLY A 177 2.64 10.94 9.67
CA GLY A 177 1.59 11.06 10.67
C GLY A 177 0.77 12.34 10.50
N GLU A 178 0.42 12.70 9.27
CA GLU A 178 -0.23 13.97 8.92
C GLU A 178 -1.39 13.78 7.93
N PHE A 179 -2.16 14.85 7.68
CA PHE A 179 -3.26 14.87 6.71
C PHE A 179 -2.98 15.83 5.55
N PRO A 180 -2.05 15.51 4.63
CA PRO A 180 -1.66 16.44 3.58
C PRO A 180 -2.77 16.71 2.56
N ILE A 181 -2.80 17.92 1.99
CA ILE A 181 -3.65 18.20 0.82
C ILE A 181 -3.06 17.61 -0.47
N ASP A 182 -3.90 17.28 -1.46
CA ASP A 182 -3.49 16.73 -2.76
C ASP A 182 -2.45 17.61 -3.47
N ALA A 183 -2.57 18.93 -3.37
CA ALA A 183 -1.61 19.87 -3.96
C ALA A 183 -0.18 19.65 -3.46
N TRP A 184 -0.02 19.27 -2.19
CA TRP A 184 1.30 19.01 -1.61
C TRP A 184 1.87 17.68 -2.10
N LEU A 185 1.09 16.59 -2.08
CA LEU A 185 1.50 15.29 -2.61
C LEU A 185 1.88 15.36 -4.09
N THR A 186 1.11 16.10 -4.89
CA THR A 186 1.33 16.23 -6.34
C THR A 186 2.52 17.10 -6.69
N THR A 187 2.69 18.24 -6.01
CA THR A 187 3.78 19.19 -6.28
C THR A 187 5.12 18.65 -5.79
N THR A 188 5.14 18.01 -4.62
CA THR A 188 6.38 17.48 -4.04
C THR A 188 6.72 16.09 -4.56
N GLY A 189 5.71 15.30 -4.96
CA GLY A 189 5.86 13.96 -5.54
C GLY A 189 6.09 13.94 -7.06
N TYR A 190 6.37 15.08 -7.69
CA TYR A 190 6.66 15.19 -9.13
C TYR A 190 5.60 14.53 -10.03
N ILE A 191 4.32 14.62 -9.63
CA ILE A 191 3.21 13.98 -10.31
C ILE A 191 2.72 14.90 -11.42
N SER A 192 2.76 14.44 -12.67
CA SER A 192 2.23 15.24 -13.79
C SER A 192 0.70 15.36 -13.70
N LEU A 193 0.14 16.50 -14.12
CA LEU A 193 -1.31 16.67 -14.21
C LEU A 193 -1.95 15.57 -15.08
N LYS A 194 -1.25 15.16 -16.14
CA LYS A 194 -1.67 14.07 -17.02
C LYS A 194 -1.78 12.73 -16.29
N ALA A 195 -0.85 12.43 -15.37
CA ALA A 195 -0.91 11.22 -14.55
C ALA A 195 -2.11 11.21 -13.61
N ILE A 196 -2.47 12.37 -13.05
CA ILE A 196 -3.67 12.52 -12.21
C ILE A 196 -4.93 12.35 -13.06
N GLN A 197 -5.04 13.06 -14.19
CA GLN A 197 -6.21 13.00 -15.08
C GLN A 197 -6.46 11.60 -15.65
N ASN A 198 -5.41 10.81 -15.85
CA ASN A 198 -5.53 9.43 -16.30
C ASN A 198 -5.72 8.43 -15.16
N GLY A 199 -5.82 8.86 -13.90
CA GLY A 199 -5.99 7.95 -12.75
C GLY A 199 -4.78 7.04 -12.49
N LEU A 200 -3.58 7.46 -12.92
CA LEU A 200 -2.34 6.71 -12.66
C LEU A 200 -1.88 6.86 -11.21
N TYR A 201 -2.12 8.03 -10.62
CA TYR A 201 -1.79 8.39 -9.25
C TYR A 201 -2.90 9.25 -8.64
N CYS A 202 -2.90 9.37 -7.32
CA CYS A 202 -3.83 10.19 -6.54
C CYS A 202 -5.31 9.84 -6.66
N ASP A 203 -5.63 8.68 -7.25
CA ASP A 203 -6.98 8.12 -7.25
C ASP A 203 -7.14 7.07 -6.16
N THR A 204 -8.39 6.76 -5.82
CA THR A 204 -8.75 5.73 -4.84
C THR A 204 -8.77 4.35 -5.48
N LEU A 205 -8.15 3.37 -4.81
CA LEU A 205 -8.28 1.97 -5.19
C LEU A 205 -9.55 1.38 -4.60
N SER A 206 -10.39 0.79 -5.44
CA SER A 206 -11.44 -0.13 -4.99
C SER A 206 -10.86 -1.34 -4.24
N ASN A 207 -11.70 -2.08 -3.52
CA ASN A 207 -11.25 -3.26 -2.79
C ASN A 207 -10.67 -4.33 -3.73
N GLN A 208 -11.27 -4.56 -4.90
CA GLN A 208 -10.71 -5.45 -5.94
C GLN A 208 -9.33 -4.99 -6.41
N GLN A 209 -9.16 -3.68 -6.65
CA GLN A 209 -7.87 -3.13 -7.08
C GLN A 209 -6.80 -3.22 -5.99
N ALA A 210 -7.19 -3.04 -4.71
CA ALA A 210 -6.31 -3.22 -3.56
C ALA A 210 -5.87 -4.69 -3.41
N ILE A 211 -6.79 -5.65 -3.57
CA ILE A 211 -6.46 -7.09 -3.56
C ILE A 211 -5.56 -7.44 -4.75
N ALA A 212 -5.87 -6.93 -5.93
CA ALA A 212 -5.08 -7.16 -7.14
C ALA A 212 -3.66 -6.58 -7.02
N LEU A 213 -3.47 -5.49 -6.25
CA LEU A 213 -2.14 -4.95 -5.95
C LEU A 213 -1.28 -5.96 -5.18
N CYS A 214 -1.86 -6.82 -4.34
CA CYS A 214 -1.12 -7.90 -3.66
C CYS A 214 -0.52 -8.92 -4.64
N ALA A 215 -1.01 -9.03 -5.89
CA ALA A 215 -0.35 -9.84 -6.92
C ALA A 215 1.02 -9.27 -7.29
N ILE A 216 1.18 -7.94 -7.28
CA ILE A 216 2.47 -7.28 -7.49
C ILE A 216 3.40 -7.53 -6.29
N ASP A 217 2.86 -7.47 -5.07
CA ASP A 217 3.61 -7.83 -3.86
C ASP A 217 4.10 -9.30 -3.94
N LEU A 218 3.26 -10.21 -4.42
CA LEU A 218 3.60 -11.62 -4.64
C LEU A 218 4.71 -11.78 -5.70
N ALA A 219 4.64 -11.03 -6.80
CA ALA A 219 5.68 -11.02 -7.83
C ALA A 219 7.03 -10.53 -7.28
N LYS A 220 7.02 -9.49 -6.44
CA LYS A 220 8.23 -8.98 -5.79
C LYS A 220 8.80 -9.96 -4.76
N CYS A 221 7.95 -10.62 -3.99
CA CYS A 221 8.38 -11.72 -3.12
C CYS A 221 9.06 -12.83 -3.92
N TYR A 222 8.46 -13.24 -5.04
CA TYR A 222 9.02 -14.25 -5.93
C TYR A 222 10.38 -13.84 -6.50
N GLU A 223 10.46 -12.61 -7.02
CA GLU A 223 11.69 -12.01 -7.54
C GLU A 223 12.81 -12.06 -6.49
N LYS A 224 12.52 -11.64 -5.26
CA LYS A 224 13.51 -11.58 -4.17
C LYS A 224 13.97 -12.96 -3.70
N GLN A 225 13.06 -13.93 -3.64
CA GLN A 225 13.37 -15.26 -3.12
C GLN A 225 14.06 -16.15 -4.16
N THR A 226 13.73 -16.00 -5.44
CA THR A 226 14.20 -16.92 -6.50
C THR A 226 15.20 -16.29 -7.47
N GLY A 227 15.19 -14.96 -7.63
CA GLY A 227 15.92 -14.28 -8.69
C GLY A 227 15.45 -14.64 -10.11
N ASN A 228 14.32 -15.32 -10.27
CA ASN A 228 13.83 -15.81 -11.55
C ASN A 228 12.87 -14.82 -12.21
N TYR A 229 13.11 -14.53 -13.49
CA TYR A 229 12.30 -13.63 -14.33
C TYR A 229 11.74 -14.32 -15.58
N TYR A 230 12.11 -15.58 -15.83
CA TYR A 230 12.02 -16.19 -17.16
C TYR A 230 10.97 -17.30 -17.28
N ASP A 231 10.34 -17.70 -16.19
CA ASP A 231 9.31 -18.74 -16.17
C ASP A 231 7.88 -18.20 -16.37
N GLY A 232 7.74 -16.88 -16.54
CA GLY A 232 6.47 -16.19 -16.77
C GLY A 232 5.67 -15.88 -15.51
N PHE A 233 6.07 -16.32 -14.31
CA PHE A 233 5.28 -16.12 -13.10
C PHE A 233 5.08 -14.63 -12.78
N ILE A 234 6.13 -13.81 -12.91
CA ILE A 234 6.04 -12.36 -12.68
C ILE A 234 5.05 -11.70 -13.66
N LEU A 235 5.04 -12.13 -14.93
CA LEU A 235 4.12 -11.62 -15.94
C LEU A 235 2.66 -11.99 -15.60
N GLN A 236 2.41 -13.23 -15.15
CA GLN A 236 1.07 -13.65 -14.72
C GLN A 236 0.53 -12.82 -13.54
N CYS A 237 1.39 -12.47 -12.60
CA CYS A 237 1.03 -11.55 -11.51
C CYS A 237 0.69 -10.15 -12.03
N CYS A 238 1.46 -9.64 -13.00
CA CYS A 238 1.18 -8.35 -13.64
C CYS A 238 -0.15 -8.39 -14.40
N ASP A 239 -0.41 -9.46 -15.17
CA ASP A 239 -1.67 -9.65 -15.90
C ASP A 239 -2.88 -9.62 -14.98
N LEU A 240 -2.80 -10.30 -13.82
CA LEU A 240 -3.88 -10.27 -12.83
C LEU A 240 -4.11 -8.86 -12.27
N ALA A 241 -3.03 -8.15 -11.92
CA ALA A 241 -3.12 -6.78 -11.43
C ALA A 241 -3.72 -5.85 -12.48
N LEU A 242 -3.30 -5.98 -13.75
CA LEU A 242 -3.78 -5.17 -14.87
C LEU A 242 -5.20 -5.51 -15.30
N TYR A 243 -5.67 -6.73 -15.06
CA TYR A 243 -7.06 -7.11 -15.30
C TYR A 243 -8.04 -6.30 -14.44
N TYR A 244 -7.76 -6.17 -13.13
CA TYR A 244 -8.61 -5.40 -12.21
C TYR A 244 -8.24 -3.91 -12.15
N HIS A 245 -6.99 -3.57 -12.46
CA HIS A 245 -6.50 -2.19 -12.47
C HIS A 245 -5.63 -1.95 -13.74
N PRO A 246 -6.24 -1.70 -14.91
CA PRO A 246 -5.51 -1.56 -16.19
C PRO A 246 -4.45 -0.46 -16.22
N ARG A 247 -4.58 0.53 -15.32
CA ARG A 247 -3.64 1.64 -15.16
C ARG A 247 -2.78 1.51 -13.90
N ASN A 248 -2.63 0.29 -13.37
CA ASN A 248 -1.73 0.04 -12.25
C ASN A 248 -0.29 0.30 -12.68
N VAL A 249 0.24 1.43 -12.26
CA VAL A 249 1.59 1.87 -12.61
C VAL A 249 2.67 0.89 -12.14
N GLN A 250 2.49 0.26 -10.98
CA GLN A 250 3.47 -0.70 -10.45
C GLN A 250 3.49 -1.97 -11.30
N ALA A 251 2.33 -2.45 -11.73
CA ALA A 251 2.20 -3.59 -12.62
C ALA A 251 2.80 -3.30 -14.01
N LEU A 252 2.44 -2.17 -14.62
CA LEU A 252 2.98 -1.76 -15.92
C LEU A 252 4.50 -1.63 -15.91
N LEU A 253 5.07 -1.06 -14.84
CA LEU A 253 6.53 -0.92 -14.69
C LEU A 253 7.21 -2.27 -14.49
N LEU A 254 6.66 -3.13 -13.63
CA LEU A 254 7.21 -4.46 -13.37
C LEU A 254 7.16 -5.33 -14.62
N GLU A 255 6.06 -5.28 -15.36
CA GLU A 255 5.91 -5.98 -16.63
C GLU A 255 6.96 -5.49 -17.65
N ALA A 256 7.13 -4.18 -17.82
CA ALA A 256 8.11 -3.61 -18.74
C ALA A 256 9.57 -3.96 -18.38
N GLU A 257 9.93 -3.93 -17.09
CA GLU A 257 11.27 -4.33 -16.61
C GLU A 257 11.51 -5.84 -16.76
N THR A 258 10.47 -6.66 -16.55
CA THR A 258 10.56 -8.11 -16.75
C THR A 258 10.77 -8.44 -18.23
N LEU A 259 9.99 -7.82 -19.12
CA LEU A 259 10.16 -7.97 -20.58
C LEU A 259 11.54 -7.51 -21.04
N LYS A 260 12.07 -6.43 -20.46
CA LYS A 260 13.44 -5.96 -20.75
C LYS A 260 14.48 -7.03 -20.43
N ARG A 261 14.40 -7.68 -19.28
CA ARG A 261 15.33 -8.77 -18.89
C ARG A 261 15.20 -9.98 -19.80
N ILE A 262 13.98 -10.35 -20.17
CA ILE A 262 13.73 -11.43 -21.13
C ILE A 262 14.36 -11.08 -22.48
N TYR A 263 14.15 -9.86 -22.98
CA TYR A 263 14.76 -9.36 -24.21
C TYR A 263 16.30 -9.44 -24.16
N GLU A 264 16.92 -8.92 -23.10
CA GLU A 264 18.38 -8.94 -22.93
C GLU A 264 18.92 -10.38 -22.94
N LYS A 265 18.22 -11.32 -22.31
CA LYS A 265 18.58 -12.75 -22.34
C LYS A 265 18.45 -13.35 -23.74
N GLN A 266 17.33 -13.10 -24.45
CA GLN A 266 17.14 -13.61 -25.82
C GLN A 266 18.20 -13.06 -26.78
N GLN A 267 18.61 -11.79 -26.60
CA GLN A 267 19.72 -11.20 -27.36
C GLN A 267 21.06 -11.92 -27.10
N GLN A 268 21.36 -12.25 -25.84
CA GLN A 268 22.57 -13.00 -25.46
C GLN A 268 22.55 -14.43 -26.06
N GLU A 269 21.38 -15.06 -26.07
CA GLU A 269 21.15 -16.39 -26.65
C GLU A 269 21.07 -16.38 -28.19
N LYS A 270 21.19 -15.20 -28.82
CA LYS A 270 21.10 -14.98 -30.27
C LYS A 270 19.75 -15.42 -30.88
N ASN A 271 18.70 -15.43 -30.08
CA ASN A 271 17.35 -15.70 -30.53
C ASN A 271 16.66 -14.39 -30.94
N TYR A 272 17.10 -13.84 -32.07
CA TYR A 272 16.72 -12.50 -32.51
C TYR A 272 15.24 -12.35 -32.87
N GLU A 273 14.60 -13.43 -33.35
CA GLU A 273 13.17 -13.40 -33.68
C GLU A 273 12.32 -13.18 -32.42
N ASN A 274 12.53 -13.98 -31.39
CA ASN A 274 11.87 -13.79 -30.10
C ASN A 274 12.27 -12.48 -29.43
N ALA A 275 13.54 -12.08 -29.51
CA ALA A 275 13.99 -10.81 -28.95
C ALA A 275 13.24 -9.62 -29.57
N ASN A 276 13.04 -9.60 -30.89
CA ASN A 276 12.29 -8.53 -31.56
C ASN A 276 10.82 -8.47 -31.13
N ALA A 277 10.17 -9.63 -30.96
CA ALA A 277 8.79 -9.68 -30.47
C ALA A 277 8.68 -9.11 -29.04
N ILE A 278 9.53 -9.58 -28.12
CA ILE A 278 9.56 -9.09 -26.72
C ILE A 278 9.91 -7.61 -26.65
N PHE A 279 10.81 -7.14 -27.51
CA PHE A 279 11.16 -5.72 -27.59
C PHE A 279 9.97 -4.85 -28.01
N ALA A 280 9.18 -5.30 -28.99
CA ALA A 280 7.98 -4.59 -29.41
C ALA A 280 6.94 -4.52 -28.29
N GLU A 281 6.71 -5.62 -27.57
CA GLU A 281 5.82 -5.66 -26.40
C GLU A 281 6.30 -4.71 -25.29
N MET A 282 7.58 -4.79 -24.94
CA MET A 282 8.22 -3.91 -23.96
C MET A 282 8.06 -2.43 -24.33
N GLN A 283 8.29 -2.06 -25.59
CA GLN A 283 8.11 -0.68 -26.06
C GLN A 283 6.66 -0.21 -25.90
N GLN A 284 5.67 -1.05 -26.23
CA GLN A 284 4.26 -0.70 -26.06
C GLN A 284 3.91 -0.39 -24.61
N LYS A 285 4.49 -1.12 -23.64
CA LYS A 285 4.29 -0.83 -22.22
C LYS A 285 4.91 0.51 -21.80
N TYR A 286 6.13 0.81 -22.23
CA TYR A 286 6.76 2.11 -21.97
C TYR A 286 6.00 3.28 -22.61
N LEU A 287 5.53 3.11 -23.85
CA LEU A 287 4.70 4.10 -24.54
C LEU A 287 3.37 4.33 -23.81
N SER A 288 2.75 3.26 -23.32
CA SER A 288 1.52 3.34 -22.51
C SER A 288 1.75 4.14 -21.23
N LEU A 289 2.79 3.82 -20.46
CA LEU A 289 3.20 4.57 -19.27
C LEU A 289 3.42 6.06 -19.58
N TYR A 290 4.20 6.36 -20.61
CA TYR A 290 4.45 7.73 -21.05
C TYR A 290 3.15 8.45 -21.44
N SER A 291 2.26 7.75 -22.16
CA SER A 291 0.97 8.29 -22.60
C SER A 291 0.06 8.62 -21.40
N PHE A 292 0.10 7.82 -20.33
CA PHE A 292 -0.62 8.10 -19.08
C PHE A 292 -0.01 9.24 -18.28
N GLY A 293 1.20 9.70 -18.62
CA GLY A 293 1.87 10.80 -17.93
C GLY A 293 2.85 10.34 -16.85
N TYR A 294 3.22 9.05 -16.85
CA TYR A 294 4.29 8.54 -15.99
C TYR A 294 5.59 9.30 -16.24
N ARG A 295 6.28 9.62 -15.15
CA ARG A 295 7.65 10.15 -15.14
C ARG A 295 8.39 9.40 -14.05
N GLU A 296 9.58 8.93 -14.36
CA GLU A 296 10.43 8.31 -13.36
C GLU A 296 10.85 9.37 -12.34
N MET A 297 10.69 9.05 -11.06
CA MET A 297 11.22 9.85 -9.97
C MET A 297 12.61 9.34 -9.59
N PRO A 298 13.69 10.11 -9.81
CA PRO A 298 15.03 9.71 -9.41
C PRO A 298 15.13 9.42 -7.91
N GLU A 299 15.93 8.42 -7.52
CA GLU A 299 16.07 7.99 -6.11
C GLU A 299 16.47 9.16 -5.18
N LYS A 300 17.34 10.07 -5.65
CA LYS A 300 17.73 11.26 -4.88
C LYS A 300 16.53 12.15 -4.56
N MET A 301 15.68 12.39 -5.54
CA MET A 301 14.49 13.24 -5.39
C MET A 301 13.46 12.56 -4.49
N TYR A 302 13.31 11.24 -4.58
CA TYR A 302 12.48 10.47 -3.65
C TYR A 302 12.95 10.62 -2.19
N LYS A 303 14.26 10.53 -1.94
CA LYS A 303 14.83 10.71 -0.58
C LYS A 303 14.62 12.13 -0.05
N GLU A 304 14.80 13.15 -0.89
CA GLU A 304 14.53 14.55 -0.54
C GLU A 304 13.04 14.76 -0.22
N TRP A 305 12.16 14.19 -1.03
CA TRP A 305 10.72 14.19 -0.81
C TRP A 305 10.33 13.52 0.52
N LEU A 306 10.85 12.32 0.78
CA LEU A 306 10.61 11.57 2.03
C LEU A 306 11.14 12.33 3.27
N SER A 307 12.27 13.03 3.15
CA SER A 307 12.76 13.90 4.22
C SER A 307 11.85 15.12 4.44
N SER A 308 11.26 15.66 3.36
CA SER A 308 10.33 16.78 3.45
C SER A 308 9.02 16.41 4.17
N LEU A 309 8.54 15.17 4.00
CA LEU A 309 7.41 14.61 4.75
C LEU A 309 7.60 14.72 6.27
N GLN A 310 8.82 14.49 6.74
CA GLN A 310 9.14 14.50 8.16
C GLN A 310 9.42 15.90 8.71
N SER A 311 10.14 16.72 7.94
CA SER A 311 10.63 18.03 8.39
C SER A 311 9.61 19.16 8.22
N GLN A 312 8.64 19.02 7.30
CA GLN A 312 7.68 20.07 6.96
C GLN A 312 6.23 19.74 7.32
N LYS A 313 6.01 18.85 8.30
CA LYS A 313 4.69 18.35 8.74
C LYS A 313 3.59 19.42 8.81
N ASN A 314 3.88 20.56 9.44
CA ASN A 314 2.88 21.61 9.68
C ASN A 314 2.58 22.52 8.48
N LYS A 315 3.43 22.51 7.44
CA LYS A 315 3.39 23.54 6.39
C LYS A 315 2.20 23.37 5.45
N TYR A 316 1.72 22.14 5.26
CA TYR A 316 0.68 21.80 4.28
C TYR A 316 -0.35 20.80 4.81
N SER A 317 -0.49 20.71 6.12
CA SER A 317 -1.46 19.86 6.80
C SER A 317 -2.89 20.42 6.64
N ASN A 318 -3.84 19.56 6.32
CA ASN A 318 -5.25 19.89 6.27
C ASN A 318 -5.79 20.03 7.69
N LYS A 319 -5.88 21.28 8.16
CA LYS A 319 -6.39 21.62 9.49
C LYS A 319 -7.87 21.27 9.73
N ALA A 320 -8.63 20.91 8.69
CA ALA A 320 -10.00 20.41 8.85
C ALA A 320 -10.02 18.91 9.13
N ALA A 321 -9.12 18.15 8.47
CA ALA A 321 -8.96 16.71 8.66
C ALA A 321 -8.17 16.34 9.93
N SER A 322 -7.39 17.27 10.49
CA SER A 322 -6.57 17.07 11.69
C SER A 322 -7.32 17.33 13.02
N ARG A 323 -8.65 17.48 13.02
CA ARG A 323 -9.45 17.92 14.18
C ARG A 323 -9.99 16.78 15.01
#